data_AF-X0U2D8-F1
#
_entry.id   AF-X0U2D8-F1
#
_cell.length_a   1.000
_cell.length_b   1.000
_cell.length_c   1.000
_cell.angle_alpha   90.00
_cell.angle_beta   90.00
_cell.angle_gamma   90.00
#
_symmetry.space_group_name_H-M   'P 1'
#
loop_
_entity.id
_entity.type
_entity.pdbx_description
1 polymer ?
#
loop_
_entity_poly.entity_id
_entity_poly.type
_entity_poly.pdbx_seq_one_letter_code
_entity_poly.pdbx_strand_id
1 'polypeptide(L)'
;MKLLITLLTSCGLKFLKQSYESVKNQLDNTLTYDIVIIVNTLDDTYYSEVLENFKDSKVVRTESNGKPGKGHNSTIQYFKDNTEYDYLIKIDGDDFLYPYALSKITNYLKFKPDALILP
;
A
#
# COMPACT_ATOMS: atom_id res chain seq x y z
N MET A 1 7.25 -16.35 2.72
CA MET A 1 7.44 -14.90 2.84
C MET A 1 6.25 -14.22 2.20
N LYS A 2 5.46 -13.50 2.98
CA LYS A 2 4.28 -12.77 2.54
C LYS A 2 4.48 -11.28 2.81
N LEU A 3 4.28 -10.45 1.79
CA LEU A 3 4.43 -9.00 1.92
C LEU A 3 3.06 -8.33 2.09
N LEU A 4 3.03 -7.26 2.87
CA LEU A 4 1.95 -6.30 2.88
C LEU A 4 2.36 -5.11 2.03
N ILE A 5 1.56 -4.77 1.02
CA ILE A 5 1.72 -3.53 0.25
C ILE A 5 0.57 -2.60 0.62
N THR A 6 0.88 -1.48 1.27
CA THR A 6 -0.13 -0.48 1.61
C THR A 6 -0.13 0.66 0.61
N LEU A 7 -1.31 1.07 0.14
CA LEU A 7 -1.52 2.32 -0.58
C LEU A 7 -2.15 3.33 0.39
N LEU A 8 -1.38 4.32 0.84
CA LEU A 8 -1.89 5.36 1.74
C LEU A 8 -2.52 6.48 0.95
N THR A 9 -3.78 6.83 1.22
CA THR A 9 -4.48 7.87 0.48
C THR A 9 -5.41 8.70 1.34
N SER A 10 -5.55 9.98 1.01
CA SER A 10 -6.50 10.91 1.64
C SER A 10 -7.40 11.63 0.64
N CYS A 11 -7.03 11.64 -0.65
CA CYS A 11 -7.75 12.26 -1.76
C CYS A 11 -7.22 11.71 -3.11
N GLY A 12 -7.77 12.18 -4.23
CA GLY A 12 -7.18 11.93 -5.56
C GLY A 12 -7.45 10.53 -6.10
N LEU A 13 -8.73 10.15 -6.24
CA LEU A 13 -9.16 8.81 -6.69
C LEU A 13 -8.51 8.37 -8.01
N LYS A 14 -8.29 9.31 -8.94
CA LYS A 14 -7.64 9.02 -10.23
C LYS A 14 -6.23 8.45 -10.03
N PHE A 15 -5.42 9.07 -9.19
CA PHE A 15 -4.06 8.63 -8.93
C PHE A 15 -4.05 7.32 -8.13
N LEU A 16 -4.95 7.18 -7.17
CA LEU A 16 -5.11 5.92 -6.42
C LEU A 16 -5.39 4.73 -7.34
N LYS A 17 -6.26 4.89 -8.34
CA LYS A 17 -6.51 3.86 -9.35
C LYS A 17 -5.25 3.49 -10.12
N GLN A 18 -4.49 4.48 -10.56
CA GLN A 18 -3.23 4.26 -11.29
C GLN A 18 -2.17 3.60 -10.41
N SER A 19 -2.04 4.02 -9.15
CA SER A 19 -1.15 3.44 -8.15
C SER A 19 -1.50 1.98 -7.88
N TYR A 20 -2.79 1.69 -7.64
CA TYR A 20 -3.28 0.33 -7.43
C TYR A 20 -3.00 -0.59 -8.62
N GLU A 21 -3.28 -0.14 -9.83
CA GLU A 21 -2.96 -0.90 -11.05
C GLU A 21 -1.45 -1.09 -11.23
N SER A 22 -0.63 -0.13 -10.82
CA SER A 22 0.84 -0.27 -10.91
C SER A 22 1.37 -1.38 -10.00
N VAL A 23 0.76 -1.56 -8.81
CA VAL A 23 1.11 -2.63 -7.87
C VAL A 23 0.54 -3.98 -8.34
N LYS A 24 -0.70 -4.00 -8.82
CA LYS A 24 -1.38 -5.22 -9.27
C LYS A 24 -0.72 -5.84 -10.50
N ASN A 25 -0.24 -5.02 -11.44
CA ASN A 25 0.29 -5.45 -12.73
C ASN A 25 1.83 -5.65 -12.73
N GLN A 26 2.41 -6.02 -11.59
CA GLN A 26 3.84 -6.28 -11.47
C GLN A 26 4.23 -7.58 -12.19
N LEU A 27 5.27 -7.49 -13.02
CA LEU A 27 5.77 -8.56 -13.86
C LEU A 27 6.93 -9.31 -13.19
N ASP A 28 7.15 -10.55 -13.62
CA ASP A 28 8.33 -11.37 -13.33
C ASP A 28 8.76 -11.40 -11.86
N ASN A 29 7.80 -11.67 -10.97
CA ASN A 29 8.05 -11.87 -9.55
C ASN A 29 7.26 -13.06 -9.03
N THR A 30 7.81 -13.75 -8.04
CA THR A 30 7.19 -14.91 -7.36
C THR A 30 6.74 -14.56 -5.94
N LEU A 31 6.63 -13.26 -5.64
CA LEU A 31 6.29 -12.77 -4.31
C LEU A 31 4.82 -13.03 -4.02
N THR A 32 4.53 -13.53 -2.83
CA THR A 32 3.17 -13.53 -2.28
C THR A 32 2.95 -12.22 -1.55
N TYR A 33 1.93 -11.45 -1.92
CA TYR A 33 1.63 -10.18 -1.29
C TYR A 33 0.14 -9.85 -1.31
N ASP A 34 -0.31 -9.07 -0.33
CA ASP A 34 -1.64 -8.47 -0.32
C ASP A 34 -1.54 -6.96 -0.50
N ILE A 35 -2.52 -6.39 -1.21
CA ILE A 35 -2.65 -4.93 -1.38
C ILE A 35 -3.75 -4.44 -0.44
N VAL A 36 -3.42 -3.48 0.42
CA VAL A 36 -4.37 -2.85 1.34
C VAL A 36 -4.39 -1.35 1.12
N ILE A 37 -5.57 -0.81 0.81
CA ILE A 37 -5.78 0.63 0.66
C ILE A 37 -6.09 1.21 2.04
N ILE A 38 -5.19 2.05 2.54
CA ILE A 38 -5.34 2.75 3.81
C ILE A 38 -5.88 4.16 3.52
N VAL A 39 -7.16 4.39 3.85
CA VAL A 39 -7.81 5.68 3.64
C VAL A 39 -7.71 6.51 4.91
N ASN A 40 -6.88 7.54 4.88
CA ASN A 40 -6.66 8.50 5.98
C ASN A 40 -7.26 9.86 5.59
N THR A 41 -8.58 9.93 5.51
CA THR A 41 -9.30 11.13 5.09
C THR A 41 -10.29 11.64 6.15
N LEU A 42 -10.50 12.95 6.16
CA LEU A 42 -11.61 13.61 6.85
C LEU A 42 -12.87 13.72 5.97
N ASP A 43 -12.75 13.40 4.68
CA ASP A 43 -13.82 13.48 3.69
C ASP A 43 -14.54 12.14 3.53
N ASP A 44 -15.76 12.07 4.06
CA ASP A 44 -16.63 10.89 3.96
C ASP A 44 -17.04 10.56 2.51
N THR A 45 -17.16 11.58 1.66
CA THR A 45 -17.46 11.40 0.24
C THR A 45 -16.30 10.68 -0.43
N TYR A 46 -15.07 11.14 -0.22
CA TYR A 46 -13.89 10.48 -0.76
C TYR A 46 -13.77 9.02 -0.29
N TYR A 47 -14.02 8.76 1.01
CA TYR A 47 -13.99 7.37 1.51
C TYR A 47 -15.04 6.49 0.82
N SER A 48 -16.25 7.02 0.61
CA SER A 48 -17.33 6.31 -0.09
C SER A 48 -16.97 6.01 -1.54
N GLU A 49 -16.36 6.98 -2.24
CA GLU A 49 -15.85 6.78 -3.61
C GLU A 49 -14.79 5.67 -3.67
N VAL A 50 -13.87 5.62 -2.71
CA VAL A 50 -12.86 4.56 -2.64
C VAL A 50 -13.53 3.20 -2.44
N LEU A 51 -14.48 3.07 -1.51
CA LEU A 51 -15.20 1.82 -1.30
C LEU A 51 -15.94 1.35 -2.57
N GLU A 52 -16.53 2.28 -3.31
CA GLU A 52 -17.24 1.94 -4.55
C GLU A 52 -16.31 1.47 -5.67
N ASN A 53 -15.12 2.05 -5.78
CA ASN A 53 -14.19 1.74 -6.87
C ASN A 53 -13.30 0.52 -6.57
N PHE A 54 -13.18 0.12 -5.31
CA PHE A 54 -12.30 -0.96 -4.86
C PHE A 54 -13.05 -2.04 -4.06
N LYS A 55 -14.28 -2.36 -4.46
CA LYS A 55 -15.18 -3.31 -3.76
C LYS A 55 -14.57 -4.70 -3.52
N ASP A 56 -13.75 -5.17 -4.47
CA ASP A 56 -13.09 -6.48 -4.40
C ASP A 56 -11.70 -6.41 -3.76
N SER A 57 -11.31 -5.25 -3.24
CA SER A 57 -10.00 -5.00 -2.63
C SER A 57 -10.13 -4.72 -1.13
N LYS A 58 -9.04 -4.93 -0.38
CA LYS A 58 -9.05 -4.62 1.05
C LYS A 58 -8.89 -3.12 1.25
N VAL A 59 -9.97 -2.45 1.69
CA VAL A 59 -9.98 -1.03 2.03
C VAL A 59 -10.16 -0.88 3.54
N VAL A 60 -9.33 -0.06 4.17
CA VAL A 60 -9.36 0.21 5.61
C VAL A 60 -9.40 1.72 5.84
N ARG A 61 -10.43 2.18 6.53
CA ARG A 61 -10.48 3.57 7.01
C ARG A 61 -9.67 3.70 8.29
N THR A 62 -8.96 4.81 8.41
CA THR A 62 -8.17 5.12 9.61
C THR A 62 -8.55 6.49 10.15
N GLU A 63 -8.23 6.74 11.41
CA GLU A 63 -8.48 8.03 12.05
C GLU A 63 -7.53 9.09 11.46
N SER A 64 -8.10 10.08 10.75
CA SER A 64 -7.33 11.17 10.15
C SER A 64 -7.36 12.42 11.03
N ASN A 65 -6.23 13.12 11.09
CA ASN A 65 -6.14 14.49 11.62
C ASN A 65 -5.85 15.52 10.51
N GLY A 66 -6.09 15.14 9.24
CA GLY A 66 -5.79 15.96 8.07
C GLY A 66 -4.31 16.08 7.74
N LYS A 67 -3.43 15.29 8.38
CA LYS A 67 -1.98 15.28 8.12
C LYS A 67 -1.50 13.88 7.69
N PRO A 68 -0.48 13.81 6.80
CA PRO A 68 0.02 12.54 6.28
C PRO A 68 0.68 11.66 7.35
N GLY A 69 1.33 12.27 8.36
CA GLY A 69 2.04 11.53 9.41
C GLY A 69 1.16 10.53 10.17
N LYS A 70 -0.10 10.88 10.46
CA LYS A 70 -1.04 9.96 11.13
C LYS A 70 -1.40 8.79 10.22
N GLY A 71 -1.60 9.04 8.93
CA GLY A 71 -1.82 8.00 7.92
C GLY A 71 -0.65 7.03 7.81
N HIS A 72 0.58 7.53 7.76
CA HIS A 72 1.77 6.67 7.75
C HIS A 72 1.91 5.83 9.01
N ASN A 73 1.57 6.38 10.19
CA ASN A 73 1.54 5.59 11.42
C ASN A 73 0.50 4.47 11.34
N SER A 74 -0.67 4.74 10.73
CA SER A 74 -1.70 3.73 10.53
C SER A 74 -1.25 2.59 9.61
N THR A 75 -0.43 2.84 8.57
CA THR A 75 0.15 1.76 7.74
C THR A 75 1.04 0.82 8.57
N ILE A 76 1.85 1.38 9.48
CA ILE A 76 2.74 0.61 10.37
C ILE A 76 1.91 -0.14 11.40
N GLN A 77 0.88 0.49 11.96
CA GLN A 77 0.00 -0.14 12.94
C GLN A 77 -0.75 -1.32 12.31
N TYR A 78 -1.30 -1.15 11.10
CA TYR A 78 -1.94 -2.24 10.37
C TYR A 78 -0.97 -3.41 10.16
N PHE A 79 0.28 -3.14 9.74
CA PHE A 79 1.28 -4.20 9.61
C PHE A 79 1.56 -4.92 10.94
N LYS A 80 1.71 -4.19 12.05
CA LYS A 80 1.91 -4.80 13.38
C LYS A 80 0.74 -5.66 13.84
N ASP A 81 -0.48 -5.25 13.52
CA ASP A 81 -1.70 -5.95 13.93
C ASP A 81 -1.97 -7.20 13.08
N ASN A 82 -1.28 -7.37 11.94
CA ASN A 82 -1.44 -8.49 11.03
C ASN A 82 -0.13 -9.28 10.94
N THR A 83 0.08 -10.19 11.88
CA THR A 83 1.34 -10.94 12.05
C THR A 83 1.62 -11.98 10.96
N GLU A 84 0.72 -12.18 10.01
CA GLU A 84 0.92 -13.06 8.85
C GLU A 84 1.87 -12.48 7.79
N TYR A 85 2.19 -11.19 7.87
CA TYR A 85 3.10 -10.53 6.93
C TYR A 85 4.52 -10.46 7.48
N ASP A 86 5.50 -10.79 6.65
CA ASP A 86 6.92 -10.74 6.99
C ASP A 86 7.52 -9.35 6.75
N TYR A 87 7.00 -8.61 5.77
CA TYR A 87 7.53 -7.33 5.32
C TYR A 87 6.42 -6.35 4.91
N LEU A 88 6.65 -5.06 5.16
CA LEU A 88 5.78 -3.96 4.74
C LEU A 88 6.45 -3.15 3.63
N ILE A 89 5.73 -2.95 2.52
CA ILE A 89 6.05 -1.96 1.49
C ILE A 89 5.01 -0.84 1.59
N LYS A 90 5.48 0.36 1.90
CA LYS A 90 4.63 1.56 1.96
C LYS A 90 4.70 2.30 0.65
N ILE A 91 3.54 2.63 0.09
CA ILE A 91 3.40 3.39 -1.16
C ILE A 91 2.35 4.46 -0.92
N ASP A 92 2.64 5.69 -1.35
CA ASP A 92 1.65 6.75 -1.33
C ASP A 92 0.66 6.58 -2.49
N GLY A 93 -0.60 6.96 -2.29
CA GLY A 93 -1.68 6.69 -3.24
C GLY A 93 -1.53 7.42 -4.58
N ASP A 94 -0.52 8.25 -4.73
CA ASP A 94 -0.12 8.95 -5.95
C ASP A 94 1.27 8.55 -6.48
N ASP A 95 1.93 7.57 -5.85
CA ASP A 95 3.16 6.94 -6.34
C ASP A 95 2.87 5.68 -7.16
N PHE A 96 3.77 5.38 -8.10
CA PHE A 96 3.61 4.27 -9.04
C PHE A 96 4.84 3.36 -9.01
N LEU A 97 4.59 2.04 -8.96
CA LEU A 97 5.64 1.07 -9.22
C LEU A 97 5.82 0.87 -10.72
N TYR A 98 7.06 0.99 -11.20
CA TYR A 98 7.35 0.54 -12.56
C TYR A 98 7.17 -0.99 -12.66
N PRO A 99 6.93 -1.55 -13.86
CA PRO A 99 6.42 -2.92 -14.02
C PRO A 99 7.27 -4.05 -13.41
N TYR A 100 8.55 -3.83 -13.12
CA TYR A 100 9.47 -4.84 -12.59
C TYR A 100 9.98 -4.51 -11.17
N ALA A 101 9.34 -3.57 -10.46
CA ALA A 101 9.79 -3.14 -9.13
C ALA A 101 9.84 -4.31 -8.13
N LEU A 102 8.80 -5.13 -8.06
CA LEU A 102 8.74 -6.29 -7.16
C LEU A 102 9.78 -7.37 -7.54
N SER A 103 10.05 -7.53 -8.84
CA SER A 103 11.12 -8.42 -9.32
C SER A 103 12.49 -7.96 -8.79
N LYS A 104 12.78 -6.65 -8.84
CA LYS A 104 14.02 -6.11 -8.26
C LYS A 104 14.07 -6.26 -6.74
N ILE A 105 12.97 -5.98 -6.03
CA ILE A 105 12.88 -6.15 -4.58
C ILE A 105 13.20 -7.61 -4.18
N THR A 106 12.74 -8.59 -4.96
CA THR A 106 13.02 -10.03 -4.72
C THR A 106 14.52 -10.33 -4.62
N ASN A 107 15.38 -9.59 -5.33
CA ASN A 107 16.83 -9.79 -5.25
C ASN A 107 17.42 -9.33 -3.91
N TYR A 108 16.85 -8.29 -3.31
CA TYR A 108 17.29 -7.76 -2.01
C TYR A 108 16.75 -8.60 -0.86
N LEU A 109 15.55 -9.16 -0.97
CA LEU A 109 14.94 -9.97 0.10
C LEU A 109 15.74 -11.25 0.41
N LYS A 110 16.59 -11.73 -0.51
CA LYS A 110 17.53 -12.85 -0.27
C LYS A 110 18.52 -12.56 0.88
N PHE A 111 18.82 -11.29 1.14
CA PHE A 111 19.72 -10.86 2.21
C PHE A 111 19.00 -10.67 3.55
N LYS A 112 17.68 -10.90 3.62
CA LYS A 112 16.85 -10.72 4.83
C LYS A 112 17.08 -9.36 5.50
N PRO A 113 16.94 -8.24 4.77
CA PRO A 113 17.15 -6.92 5.35
C PRO A 113 16.11 -6.63 6.44
N ASP A 114 16.50 -5.93 7.49
CA ASP A 114 15.55 -5.37 8.46
C ASP A 114 14.79 -4.15 7.87
N ALA A 115 15.49 -3.38 7.04
CA ALA A 115 14.94 -2.25 6.30
C ALA A 115 15.62 -2.14 4.93
N LEU A 116 14.81 -1.87 3.89
CA LEU A 116 15.28 -1.59 2.54
C LEU A 116 14.77 -0.20 2.14
N ILE A 117 15.70 0.72 1.90
CA ILE A 117 15.39 2.07 1.42
C ILE A 117 15.76 2.12 -0.05
N LEU A 118 14.75 2.39 -0.89
CA LEU A 118 14.93 2.54 -2.33
C LEU A 118 14.80 4.03 -2.69
N PRO A 119 15.66 4.54 -3.58
CA PRO A 119 15.60 5.92 -4.04
C PRO A 119 14.37 6.20 -4.92
#